data_AF-A0A453DU93-F1
#
_entry.id   AF-A0A453DU93-F1
#
_cell.length_a   1.000
_cell.length_b   1.000
_cell.length_c   1.000
_cell.angle_alpha   90.00
_cell.angle_beta   90.00
_cell.angle_gamma   90.00
#
_symmetry.space_group_name_H-M   'P 1'
#
loop_
_entity.id
_entity.type
_entity.pdbx_description
1 polymer ?
#
loop_
_entity_poly.entity_id
_entity_poly.type
_entity_poly.pdbx_seq_one_letter_code
_entity_poly.pdbx_strand_id
1 'polypeptide(L)'
;GDVIYIEANSGAVKRVGRCDAFATEYDLEAEEYVPIPKGEVHKKKEIVQDVTLHDLDAANAQPQGGQDILSLMGQMMKSRKTEITEKLRQEINKVVNRYIDEGIAELVPGVLFIDEGSHAGH
;
A
#
# COMPACT_ATOMS: atom_id res chain seq x y z
N GLY A 1 -3.49 -14.66 -24.13
CA GLY A 1 -4.28 -13.48 -23.72
C GLY A 1 -3.93 -13.11 -22.29
N ASP A 2 -4.23 -11.88 -21.85
CA ASP A 2 -3.83 -11.39 -20.52
C ASP A 2 -4.91 -11.63 -19.46
N VAL A 3 -4.48 -11.92 -18.23
CA VAL A 3 -5.33 -11.95 -17.04
C VAL A 3 -5.28 -10.56 -16.40
N ILE A 4 -6.43 -9.94 -16.21
CA ILE A 4 -6.58 -8.61 -15.62
C ILE A 4 -7.49 -8.64 -14.40
N TYR A 5 -7.20 -7.79 -13.42
CA TYR A 5 -8.06 -7.51 -12.27
C TYR A 5 -8.62 -6.11 -12.39
N ILE A 6 -9.94 -5.96 -12.21
CA ILE A 6 -10.63 -4.68 -12.25
C ILE A 6 -11.30 -4.46 -10.89
N GLU A 7 -10.97 -3.34 -10.25
CA GLU A 7 -11.65 -2.90 -9.03
C GLU A 7 -12.79 -1.95 -9.38
N ALA A 8 -14.04 -2.39 -9.17
CA ALA A 8 -15.21 -1.65 -9.61
C ALA A 8 -15.37 -0.27 -8.95
N ASN A 9 -14.95 -0.12 -7.69
CA ASN A 9 -15.12 1.12 -6.92
C ASN A 9 -14.18 2.24 -7.38
N SER A 10 -12.93 1.89 -7.73
CA SER A 10 -11.91 2.84 -8.16
C SER A 10 -11.80 2.93 -9.68
N GLY A 11 -12.31 1.94 -10.41
CA GLY A 11 -12.08 1.75 -11.84
C GLY A 11 -10.65 1.30 -12.17
N ALA A 12 -9.84 0.97 -11.16
CA ALA A 12 -8.45 0.58 -11.36
C ALA A 12 -8.36 -0.76 -12.10
N VAL A 13 -7.49 -0.81 -13.12
CA VAL A 13 -7.20 -2.02 -13.89
C VAL A 13 -5.75 -2.42 -13.67
N LYS A 14 -5.54 -3.66 -13.21
CA LYS A 14 -4.20 -4.24 -13.00
C LYS A 14 -4.01 -5.44 -13.90
N ARG A 15 -2.97 -5.43 -14.73
CA ARG A 15 -2.53 -6.63 -15.45
C ARG A 15 -1.81 -7.57 -14.48
N VAL A 16 -2.32 -8.79 -14.36
CA VAL A 16 -1.77 -9.82 -13.46
C VAL A 16 -0.67 -10.61 -14.17
N GLY A 17 -0.86 -10.94 -15.44
CA GLY A 17 0.12 -11.67 -16.22
C GLY A 17 -0.49 -12.26 -17.49
N ARG A 18 0.30 -13.01 -18.24
CA ARG A 18 -0.16 -13.71 -19.44
C ARG A 18 -0.79 -15.04 -19.06
N CYS A 19 -1.92 -15.37 -19.65
CA CYS A 19 -2.61 -16.63 -19.38
C CYS A 19 -1.76 -17.83 -19.83
N ASP A 20 -1.53 -18.77 -18.91
CA ASP A 20 -0.75 -20.00 -19.14
C ASP A 20 -1.38 -20.98 -20.14
N ALA A 21 -2.69 -20.90 -20.38
CA ALA A 21 -3.38 -21.71 -21.39
C ALA A 21 -2.91 -21.42 -22.83
N PHE A 22 -2.18 -20.31 -23.02
CA PHE A 22 -1.57 -19.93 -24.30
C PHE A 22 -0.04 -20.02 -24.28
N ALA A 23 0.56 -20.53 -23.20
CA ALA A 23 1.99 -20.78 -23.15
C ALA A 23 2.32 -21.96 -24.08
N THR A 24 3.22 -21.74 -25.02
CA THR A 24 3.79 -22.83 -25.83
C THR A 24 5.08 -23.32 -25.17
N GLU A 25 5.42 -24.61 -25.30
CA GLU A 25 6.63 -25.21 -24.68
C GLU A 25 7.95 -24.57 -25.16
N TYR A 26 7.89 -23.70 -26.17
CA TYR A 26 9.03 -22.99 -26.78
C TYR A 26 8.96 -21.48 -26.58
N ASP A 27 8.09 -21.00 -25.68
CA ASP A 27 7.96 -19.57 -25.43
C ASP A 27 9.14 -19.05 -24.60
N LEU A 28 10.09 -18.42 -25.30
CA LEU A 28 11.30 -17.81 -24.73
C LEU A 28 11.02 -16.40 -24.14
N GLU A 29 9.76 -15.95 -24.10
CA GLU A 29 9.39 -14.66 -23.53
C GLU A 29 9.39 -14.68 -21.99
N ALA A 30 10.05 -13.70 -21.37
CA ALA A 30 10.20 -13.56 -19.93
C ALA A 30 8.94 -12.98 -19.22
N GLU A 31 7.74 -13.21 -19.77
CA GLU A 31 6.50 -12.74 -19.16
C GLU A 31 6.05 -13.68 -18.03
N GLU A 32 5.48 -13.11 -16.96
CA GLU A 32 4.92 -13.90 -15.86
C GLU A 32 3.62 -14.58 -16.33
N TYR A 33 3.69 -15.90 -16.47
CA TYR A 33 2.54 -16.73 -16.82
C TYR A 33 1.71 -17.06 -15.59
N VAL A 34 0.41 -16.78 -15.68
CA VAL A 34 -0.55 -16.97 -14.59
C VAL A 34 -1.74 -17.82 -15.03
N PRO A 35 -2.29 -18.65 -14.14
CA PRO A 35 -3.42 -19.49 -14.47
C PRO A 35 -4.70 -18.69 -14.72
N ILE A 36 -5.59 -19.23 -15.55
CA ILE A 36 -6.94 -18.71 -15.69
C ILE A 36 -7.61 -18.67 -14.31
N PRO A 37 -8.10 -17.50 -13.85
CA PRO A 37 -8.81 -17.40 -12.58
C PRO A 37 -9.98 -18.37 -12.53
N LYS A 38 -10.06 -19.17 -11.46
CA LYS A 38 -11.17 -20.10 -11.25
C LYS A 38 -12.30 -19.42 -10.51
N GLY A 39 -13.54 -19.78 -10.86
CA GLY A 39 -14.76 -19.28 -10.22
C GLY A 39 -15.43 -18.14 -10.99
N GLU A 40 -16.27 -17.37 -10.32
CA GLU A 40 -17.02 -16.27 -10.93
C GLU A 40 -16.13 -15.08 -11.27
N VAL A 41 -16.36 -14.48 -12.44
CA VAL A 41 -15.62 -13.29 -12.92
C VAL A 41 -15.93 -12.06 -12.06
N HIS A 42 -17.18 -11.92 -11.60
CA HIS A 42 -17.59 -10.88 -10.68
C HIS A 42 -17.60 -11.42 -9.26
N LYS A 43 -16.59 -11.07 -8.46
CA LYS A 43 -16.51 -11.48 -7.06
C LYS A 43 -16.50 -10.25 -6.16
N LYS A 44 -17.45 -10.19 -5.22
CA LYS A 44 -17.35 -9.25 -4.09
C LYS A 44 -16.35 -9.82 -3.09
N LYS A 45 -15.17 -9.21 -2.98
CA LYS A 45 -14.18 -9.54 -1.96
C LYS A 45 -14.23 -8.48 -0.87
N GLU A 46 -14.50 -8.90 0.36
CA GLU A 46 -14.29 -8.04 1.53
C GLU A 46 -12.80 -8.05 1.86
N ILE A 47 -12.17 -6.88 1.83
CA ILE A 47 -10.76 -6.70 2.15
C ILE A 47 -10.70 -5.90 3.44
N VAL A 48 -10.18 -6.52 4.49
CA VAL A 48 -9.87 -5.84 5.76
C VAL A 48 -8.38 -5.48 5.72
N GLN A 49 -8.06 -4.24 6.06
CA GLN A 49 -6.69 -3.73 6.09
C GLN A 49 -6.39 -3.18 7.47
N ASP A 50 -5.47 -3.83 8.17
CA ASP A 50 -4.95 -3.33 9.44
C ASP A 50 -3.71 -2.49 9.15
N VAL A 51 -3.79 -1.19 9.41
CA VAL A 51 -2.70 -0.22 9.21
C VAL A 51 -2.47 0.58 10.47
N THR A 52 -1.20 0.82 10.83
CA THR A 52 -0.89 1.68 11.97
C THR A 52 -0.85 3.15 11.56
N LEU A 53 -1.08 4.06 12.52
CA LEU A 53 -0.91 5.50 12.26
C LEU A 53 0.51 5.84 11.80
N HIS A 54 1.51 5.09 12.27
CA HIS A 54 2.89 5.26 11.83
C HIS A 54 3.08 4.94 10.35
N ASP A 55 2.41 3.90 9.84
CA ASP A 55 2.49 3.53 8.42
C ASP A 55 1.89 4.64 7.53
N LEU A 56 0.78 5.24 7.98
CA LEU A 56 0.16 6.39 7.30
C LEU A 56 1.07 7.61 7.31
N ASP A 57 1.66 7.94 8.46
CA ASP A 57 2.63 9.04 8.57
C ASP A 57 3.83 8.81 7.63
N ALA A 58 4.42 7.61 7.66
CA ALA A 58 5.59 7.28 6.86
C ALA A 58 5.32 7.32 5.35
N ALA A 59 4.18 6.76 4.92
CA ALA A 59 3.78 6.75 3.51
C ALA A 59 3.57 8.16 2.95
N ASN A 60 3.05 9.09 3.77
CA ASN A 60 2.81 10.47 3.35
C ASN A 60 4.04 11.37 3.52
N ALA A 61 4.95 11.05 4.44
CA ALA A 61 6.24 11.75 4.57
C ALA A 61 7.18 11.47 3.40
N GLN A 62 7.03 10.31 2.76
CA GLN A 62 7.79 9.91 1.57
C GLN A 62 6.84 9.25 0.55
N PRO A 63 6.09 10.02 -0.24
CA PRO A 63 5.20 9.44 -1.25
C PRO A 63 6.03 8.62 -2.24
N GLN A 64 5.84 7.29 -2.23
CA GLN A 64 6.44 6.41 -3.22
C GLN A 64 5.67 6.60 -4.53
N GLY A 65 6.24 7.32 -5.50
CA GLY A 65 5.64 7.41 -6.84
C GLY A 65 5.61 8.77 -7.53
N GLY A 66 6.40 9.75 -7.10
CA GLY A 66 6.59 10.96 -7.91
C GLY A 66 7.28 10.63 -9.24
N GLN A 67 6.61 10.84 -10.38
CA GLN A 67 7.15 10.70 -11.74
C GLN A 67 8.13 11.82 -12.12
N ASP A 68 8.54 12.67 -11.18
CA ASP A 68 9.50 13.73 -11.45
C ASP A 68 10.93 13.22 -11.31
N ILE A 69 11.81 13.67 -12.21
CA ILE A 69 13.27 13.38 -12.21
C ILE A 69 13.89 13.69 -10.83
N LEU A 70 13.34 14.68 -10.13
CA LEU A 70 13.74 15.07 -8.77
C LEU A 70 13.37 14.01 -7.71
N SER A 71 12.22 13.34 -7.85
CA SER A 71 11.76 12.26 -6.97
C SER A 71 12.60 10.99 -7.16
N LEU A 72 12.96 10.69 -8.40
CA LEU A 72 13.86 9.57 -8.75
C LEU A 72 15.28 9.77 -8.22
N MET A 73 15.85 10.98 -8.34
CA MET A 73 17.13 11.31 -7.69
C MET A 73 17.02 11.29 -6.16
N GLY A 74 15.90 11.75 -5.61
CA GLY A 74 15.61 11.72 -4.17
C GLY A 74 15.57 10.29 -3.59
N GLN A 75 15.02 9.32 -4.32
CA GLN A 75 15.02 7.90 -3.93
C GLN A 75 16.42 7.27 -3.99
N MET A 76 17.26 7.65 -4.95
CA MET A 76 18.62 7.12 -5.10
C MET A 76 19.62 7.72 -4.08
N MET A 77 19.39 8.94 -3.62
CA MET A 77 20.32 9.70 -2.76
C MET A 77 20.03 9.61 -1.25
N LYS A 78 18.91 9.02 -0.79
CA LYS A 78 18.49 9.13 0.62
C LYS A 78 18.39 7.78 1.33
N SER A 79 19.45 7.49 2.10
CA SER A 79 19.46 6.49 3.18
C SER A 79 18.94 7.02 4.52
N ARG A 80 18.43 8.26 4.58
CA ARG A 80 17.97 8.89 5.84
C ARG A 80 16.45 8.86 5.93
N LYS A 81 15.94 8.24 7.00
CA LYS A 81 14.55 8.40 7.45
C LYS A 81 14.24 9.90 7.53
N THR A 82 13.30 10.38 6.73
CA THR A 82 12.78 11.75 6.88
C THR A 82 11.98 11.82 8.16
N GLU A 83 12.22 12.83 9.00
CA GLU A 83 11.42 13.03 10.20
C GLU A 83 9.98 13.39 9.83
N ILE A 84 9.03 12.76 10.52
CA ILE A 84 7.61 13.06 10.38
C ILE A 84 7.35 14.38 11.11
N THR A 85 6.99 15.42 10.36
CA THR A 85 6.68 16.74 10.94
C THR A 85 5.34 16.72 11.70
N GLU A 86 5.23 17.58 12.71
CA GLU A 86 3.98 17.73 13.48
C GLU A 86 2.79 18.15 12.61
N LYS A 87 3.04 19.01 11.61
CA LYS A 87 2.00 19.41 10.65
C LYS A 87 1.44 18.21 9.88
N LEU A 88 2.31 17.31 9.44
CA LEU A 88 1.90 16.09 8.73
C LEU A 88 1.04 15.20 9.64
N ARG A 89 1.47 14.99 10.90
CA ARG A 89 0.67 14.21 11.88
C ARG A 89 -0.72 14.80 12.07
N GLN A 90 -0.84 16.12 12.17
CA GLN A 90 -2.13 16.78 12.32
C GLN A 90 -3.04 16.59 11.09
N GLU A 91 -2.46 16.58 9.88
CA GLU A 91 -3.21 16.31 8.66
C GLU A 91 -3.67 14.85 8.60
N ILE A 92 -2.79 13.88 8.94
CA ILE A 92 -3.13 12.47 9.02
C ILE A 92 -4.25 12.23 10.04
N ASN A 93 -4.12 12.79 11.24
CA ASN A 93 -5.15 12.67 12.29
C ASN A 93 -6.51 13.20 11.82
N LYS A 94 -6.55 14.30 11.05
CA LYS A 94 -7.81 14.82 10.49
C LYS A 94 -8.45 13.87 9.48
N VAL A 95 -7.65 13.21 8.65
CA VAL A 95 -8.15 12.24 7.66
C VAL A 95 -8.63 10.97 8.35
N VAL A 96 -7.87 10.44 9.31
CA VAL A 96 -8.23 9.26 10.11
C VAL A 96 -9.56 9.50 10.84
N ASN A 97 -9.69 10.63 11.53
CA ASN A 97 -10.92 10.98 12.24
C ASN A 97 -12.12 11.04 11.28
N ARG A 98 -11.94 11.61 10.08
CA ARG A 98 -13.00 11.63 9.06
C ARG A 98 -13.44 10.22 8.64
N TYR A 99 -12.49 9.30 8.42
CA TYR A 99 -12.83 7.92 8.05
C TYR A 99 -13.56 7.17 9.17
N ILE A 100 -13.27 7.50 10.43
CA ILE A 100 -14.01 6.97 11.58
C ILE A 100 -15.43 7.55 11.61
N ASP A 101 -15.57 8.87 11.44
CA ASP A 101 -16.87 9.57 11.44
C ASP A 101 -17.77 9.08 10.29
N GLU A 102 -17.20 8.77 9.13
CA GLU A 102 -17.90 8.21 7.97
C GLU A 102 -18.20 6.70 8.10
N GLY A 103 -17.72 6.04 9.15
CA GLY A 103 -17.89 4.60 9.38
C GLY A 103 -17.08 3.70 8.42
N ILE A 104 -16.04 4.26 7.79
CA ILE A 104 -15.14 3.55 6.86
C ILE A 104 -14.04 2.81 7.63
N ALA A 105 -13.61 3.35 8.78
CA ALA A 105 -12.52 2.82 9.57
C ALA A 105 -12.86 2.75 11.07
N GLU A 106 -12.18 1.86 11.80
CA GLU A 106 -12.24 1.76 13.25
C GLU A 106 -10.85 1.97 13.85
N LEU A 107 -10.76 2.73 14.94
CA LEU A 107 -9.50 2.90 15.67
C LEU A 107 -9.36 1.83 16.75
N VAL A 108 -8.34 0.98 16.62
CA VAL A 108 -8.02 -0.07 17.59
C VAL A 108 -6.75 0.32 18.37
N PRO A 109 -6.84 0.65 19.68
CA PRO A 109 -5.67 0.95 20.49
C PRO A 109 -4.78 -0.29 20.70
N GLY A 110 -3.47 -0.11 20.51
CA GLY A 110 -2.46 -1.14 20.79
C GLY A 110 -1.86 -1.02 22.18
N VAL A 111 -0.81 -1.82 22.43
CA VAL A 111 -0.01 -1.78 23.67
C VAL A 111 1.41 -1.34 23.33
N LEU A 112 1.91 -0.32 24.03
CA LEU A 112 3.32 0.07 23.98
C LEU A 112 4.01 -0.47 25.24
N PHE A 113 4.95 -1.41 25.05
CA PHE A 113 5.80 -1.91 26.14
C PHE A 113 7.16 -1.21 26.08
N ILE A 114 7.61 -0.68 27.22
CA ILE A 114 8.91 -0.01 27.36
C ILE A 114 9.65 -0.69 28.51
N ASP A 115 10.72 -1.43 28.18
CA ASP A 115 11.41 -2.33 29.10
C ASP A 115 12.38 -1.61 30.07
N GLU A 116 12.85 -0.40 29.72
CA GLU A 116 13.86 0.35 30.49
C GLU A 116 13.43 1.79 30.79
N GLY A 117 12.31 1.96 31.48
CA GLY A 117 11.77 3.29 31.82
C GLY A 117 12.71 4.21 32.62
N SER A 118 13.76 3.65 33.25
CA SER A 118 14.77 4.40 34.02
C SER A 118 15.75 5.22 33.16
N HIS A 119 15.79 5.03 31.84
CA HIS A 119 16.70 5.76 30.94
C HIS A 119 16.02 6.86 30.11
N ALA A 120 14.71 7.02 30.20
CA ALA A 120 13.95 8.03 29.43
C ALA A 120 13.91 9.44 30.11
N GLY A 121 14.63 9.64 31.21
CA GLY A 121 14.57 10.84 32.06
C GLY A 121 15.82 11.72 32.10
N HIS A 122 16.74 11.59 31.14
CA HIS A 122 17.92 12.46 31.00
C HIS A 122 17.92 13.22 29.69
#